data_AF-A0A7W1ZBR8-F1
#
_entry.id   AF-A0A7W1ZBR8-F1
#
_cell.length_a   1.000
_cell.length_b   1.000
_cell.length_c   1.000
_cell.angle_alpha   90.00
_cell.angle_beta   90.00
_cell.angle_gamma   90.00
#
_symmetry.space_group_name_H-M   'P 1'
#
loop_
_entity.id
_entity.type
_entity.pdbx_description
1 polymer ?
#
loop_
_entity_poly.entity_id
_entity_poly.type
_entity_poly.pdbx_seq_one_letter_code
_entity_poly.pdbx_strand_id
1 'polypeptide(L)'
;FLVAPAVAAGASGEHQAFPGTLSIGTAAMTQVVVELVRSADWTGGVVLVNGHGGNRCAVDAAVATLHGEGRRVLSWWPRVAGGDAHAGHTETSLMLAIAPGSVRLAAATAGDTSPLSALADRLVAEGVRAVSPSGVLGDPTSASASDGHVLLTTLTDDLLTSVELWRSEVVHQ
;
A
#
# COMPACT_ATOMS: atom_id res chain seq x y z
N PHE A 1 0.29 -18.35 8.97
CA PHE A 1 0.68 -17.03 9.48
C PHE A 1 -0.35 -16.57 10.49
N LEU A 2 0.00 -15.65 11.40
CA LEU A 2 -0.98 -14.89 12.20
C LEU A 2 -1.12 -13.52 11.53
N VAL A 3 -2.35 -13.03 11.38
CA VAL A 3 -2.63 -11.71 10.81
C VAL A 3 -2.94 -10.75 11.96
N ALA A 4 -2.08 -9.76 12.15
CA ALA A 4 -2.30 -8.71 13.13
C ALA A 4 -3.42 -7.75 12.67
N PRO A 5 -4.03 -6.98 13.58
CA PRO A 5 -4.93 -5.90 13.20
C PRO A 5 -4.27 -4.92 12.21
N ALA A 6 -5.04 -4.47 11.22
CA ALA A 6 -4.54 -3.52 10.24
C ALA A 6 -4.24 -2.15 10.87
N VAL A 7 -3.12 -1.53 10.48
CA VAL A 7 -2.82 -0.13 10.81
C VAL A 7 -3.61 0.76 9.85
N ALA A 8 -4.71 1.31 10.33
CA ALA A 8 -5.67 2.03 9.48
C ALA A 8 -5.26 3.47 9.12
N ALA A 9 -4.36 4.10 9.89
CA ALA A 9 -3.88 5.45 9.64
C ALA A 9 -2.37 5.43 9.35
N GLY A 10 -1.97 5.97 8.19
CA GLY A 10 -0.58 6.00 7.72
C GLY A 10 -0.07 7.41 7.44
N ALA A 11 1.05 7.48 6.73
CA ALA A 11 1.59 8.71 6.16
C ALA A 11 0.88 9.00 4.82
N SER A 12 -0.17 9.81 4.88
CA SER A 12 -1.04 10.19 3.75
C SER A 12 -1.09 11.72 3.62
N GLY A 13 0.06 12.37 3.79
CA GLY A 13 0.18 13.84 3.76
C GLY A 13 -0.24 14.45 2.43
N GLU A 14 0.09 13.76 1.36
CA GLU A 14 -0.23 14.08 -0.04
C GLU A 14 -1.74 14.16 -0.31
N HIS A 15 -2.58 13.54 0.53
CA HIS A 15 -4.05 13.57 0.43
C HIS A 15 -4.72 14.54 1.43
N GLN A 16 -3.98 15.34 2.21
CA GLN A 16 -4.54 16.19 3.28
C GLN A 16 -5.57 17.23 2.81
N ALA A 17 -5.52 17.61 1.54
CA ALA A 17 -6.46 18.59 0.97
C ALA A 17 -7.87 17.98 0.68
N PHE A 18 -8.06 16.67 0.88
CA PHE A 18 -9.34 15.99 0.74
C PHE A 18 -10.02 15.77 2.09
N PRO A 19 -11.27 16.23 2.28
CA PRO A 19 -12.03 15.95 3.51
C PRO A 19 -12.16 14.44 3.76
N GLY A 20 -11.89 14.02 4.99
CA GLY A 20 -11.93 12.61 5.42
C GLY A 20 -10.55 11.95 5.54
N THR A 21 -9.50 12.53 4.94
CA THR A 21 -8.13 12.04 5.12
C THR A 21 -7.63 12.30 6.53
N LEU A 22 -7.17 11.24 7.20
CA LEU A 22 -6.39 11.32 8.43
C LEU A 22 -4.97 10.81 8.15
N SER A 23 -3.97 11.62 8.46
CA SER A 23 -2.56 11.28 8.26
C SER A 23 -1.79 11.50 9.55
N ILE A 24 -1.06 10.47 9.98
CA ILE A 24 -0.19 10.55 11.16
C ILE A 24 1.22 11.08 10.82
N GLY A 25 1.53 11.17 9.53
CA GLY A 25 2.82 11.62 9.03
C GLY A 25 3.93 10.57 9.13
N THR A 26 5.00 10.78 8.36
CA THR A 26 6.10 9.82 8.18
C THR A 26 6.79 9.46 9.49
N ALA A 27 7.12 10.46 10.32
CA ALA A 27 7.85 10.22 11.57
C ALA A 27 7.08 9.34 12.56
N ALA A 28 5.78 9.61 12.74
CA ALA A 28 4.93 8.80 13.62
C ALA A 28 4.73 7.39 13.03
N MET A 29 4.49 7.27 11.73
CA MET A 29 4.33 5.98 11.06
C MET A 29 5.60 5.11 11.19
N THR A 30 6.80 5.70 11.06
CA THR A 30 8.06 4.97 11.31
C THR A 30 8.10 4.39 12.72
N GLN A 31 7.78 5.19 13.74
CA GLN A 31 7.78 4.71 15.13
C GLN A 31 6.72 3.64 15.36
N VAL A 32 5.52 3.78 14.79
CA VAL A 32 4.47 2.75 14.87
C VAL A 32 4.97 1.41 14.32
N VAL A 33 5.57 1.39 13.12
CA VAL A 33 6.09 0.16 12.52
C VAL A 33 7.21 -0.44 13.37
N VAL A 34 8.16 0.39 13.82
CA VAL A 34 9.27 -0.06 14.68
C VAL A 34 8.74 -0.71 15.96
N GLU A 35 7.85 -0.05 16.68
CA GLU A 35 7.33 -0.55 17.96
C GLU A 35 6.44 -1.79 17.80
N LEU A 36 5.65 -1.87 16.73
CA LEU A 36 4.86 -3.06 16.44
C LEU A 36 5.75 -4.28 16.14
N VAL A 37 6.83 -4.11 15.36
CA VAL A 37 7.74 -5.21 15.07
C VAL A 37 8.56 -5.60 16.30
N ARG A 38 9.05 -4.64 17.10
CA ARG A 38 9.72 -4.91 18.38
C ARG A 38 8.82 -5.67 19.37
N SER A 39 7.52 -5.37 19.36
CA SER A 39 6.54 -6.06 20.22
C SER A 39 6.18 -7.46 19.72
N ALA A 40 6.62 -7.84 18.52
CA ALA A 40 6.35 -9.12 17.87
C ALA A 40 7.51 -10.13 17.99
N ASP A 41 8.43 -9.94 18.94
CA ASP A 41 9.61 -10.80 19.15
C ASP A 41 9.31 -12.25 19.51
N TRP A 42 8.08 -12.52 19.92
CA TRP A 42 7.58 -13.87 20.13
C TRP A 42 7.29 -14.62 18.82
N THR A 43 7.44 -13.96 17.66
CA THR A 43 7.29 -14.56 16.32
C THR A 43 8.65 -14.88 15.69
N GLY A 44 8.66 -15.73 14.67
CA GLY A 44 9.88 -15.99 13.87
C GLY A 44 10.28 -14.86 12.92
N GLY A 45 9.50 -13.78 12.86
CA GLY A 45 9.71 -12.63 11.98
C GLY A 45 8.39 -12.02 11.51
N VAL A 46 8.44 -10.79 11.01
CA VAL A 46 7.27 -10.00 10.63
C VAL A 46 7.28 -9.70 9.14
N VAL A 47 6.13 -9.86 8.49
CA VAL A 47 5.91 -9.42 7.11
C VAL A 47 5.00 -8.20 7.14
N LEU A 48 5.51 -7.07 6.66
CA LEU A 48 4.75 -5.85 6.46
C LEU A 48 4.08 -5.92 5.08
N VAL A 49 2.75 -5.96 5.05
CA VAL A 49 1.96 -5.93 3.81
C VAL A 49 1.40 -4.52 3.66
N ASN A 50 2.05 -3.69 2.85
CA ASN A 50 1.73 -2.27 2.76
C ASN A 50 0.98 -1.91 1.47
N GLY A 51 -0.27 -1.43 1.61
CA GLY A 51 -1.12 -1.02 0.49
C GLY A 51 -1.13 0.48 0.15
N HIS A 52 -0.35 1.32 0.84
CA HIS A 52 -0.36 2.78 0.62
C HIS A 52 1.03 3.33 0.25
N GLY A 53 1.15 3.96 -0.92
CA GLY A 53 2.42 4.48 -1.45
C GLY A 53 3.10 5.50 -0.54
N GLY A 54 2.34 6.41 0.09
CA GLY A 54 2.87 7.46 0.98
C GLY A 54 3.60 6.94 2.22
N ASN A 55 3.38 5.66 2.59
CA ASN A 55 4.12 5.03 3.68
C ASN A 55 5.56 4.67 3.33
N ARG A 56 6.00 4.79 2.06
CA ARG A 56 7.32 4.32 1.59
C ARG A 56 8.49 4.79 2.45
N CYS A 57 8.65 6.11 2.61
CA CYS A 57 9.73 6.65 3.43
C CYS A 57 9.67 6.17 4.89
N ALA A 58 8.46 6.01 5.44
CA ALA A 58 8.29 5.59 6.83
C ALA A 58 8.68 4.12 7.04
N VAL A 59 8.22 3.25 6.13
CA VAL A 59 8.47 1.81 6.15
C VAL A 59 9.93 1.51 5.83
N ASP A 60 10.53 2.18 4.85
CA ASP A 60 11.95 1.99 4.50
C ASP A 60 12.87 2.36 5.69
N ALA A 61 12.59 3.49 6.36
CA ALA A 61 13.32 3.89 7.56
C ALA A 61 13.13 2.89 8.71
N ALA A 62 11.90 2.43 8.94
CA ALA A 62 11.62 1.44 9.99
C ALA A 62 12.33 0.11 9.72
N VAL A 63 12.27 -0.40 8.49
CA VAL A 63 12.96 -1.64 8.09
C VAL A 63 14.46 -1.52 8.28
N ALA A 64 15.08 -0.39 7.89
CA ALA A 64 16.51 -0.17 8.11
C ALA A 64 16.88 -0.20 9.60
N THR A 65 16.08 0.45 10.47
CA THR A 65 16.25 0.38 11.93
C THR A 65 16.13 -1.06 12.45
N LEU A 66 15.08 -1.78 12.04
CA LEU A 66 14.80 -3.14 12.51
C LEU A 66 15.85 -4.15 12.03
N HIS A 67 16.36 -4.02 10.82
CA HIS A 67 17.50 -4.82 10.34
C HIS A 67 18.77 -4.50 11.12
N GLY A 68 19.03 -3.22 11.45
CA GLY A 68 20.12 -2.82 12.34
C GLY A 68 20.03 -3.42 13.75
N GLU A 69 18.81 -3.74 14.21
CA GLU A 69 18.53 -4.44 15.47
C GLU A 69 18.59 -5.97 15.34
N GLY A 70 18.92 -6.52 14.16
CA GLY A 70 18.94 -7.96 13.92
C GLY A 70 17.56 -8.60 13.82
N ARG A 71 16.49 -7.81 13.61
CA ARG A 71 15.12 -8.30 13.54
C ARG A 71 14.79 -8.78 12.14
N ARG A 72 14.11 -9.93 12.06
CA ARG A 72 13.63 -10.49 10.79
C ARG A 72 12.36 -9.78 10.36
N VAL A 73 12.49 -8.85 9.40
CA VAL A 73 11.36 -8.15 8.78
C VAL A 73 11.44 -8.21 7.26
N LEU A 74 10.31 -8.51 6.63
CA LEU A 74 10.09 -8.42 5.18
C LEU A 74 9.09 -7.32 4.89
N SER A 75 9.37 -6.46 3.91
CA SER A 75 8.46 -5.41 3.44
C SER A 75 7.93 -5.78 2.06
N TRP A 76 6.64 -6.10 1.99
CA TRP A 76 5.97 -6.47 0.75
C TRP A 76 4.99 -5.37 0.31
N TRP A 77 4.97 -5.13 -1.00
CA TRP A 77 4.20 -4.07 -1.65
C TRP A 77 3.49 -4.65 -2.87
N PRO A 78 2.19 -4.43 -3.05
CA PRO A 78 1.49 -4.86 -4.25
C PRO A 78 2.05 -4.15 -5.47
N ARG A 79 2.31 -4.91 -6.53
CA ARG A 79 2.79 -4.40 -7.82
C ARG A 79 1.92 -4.97 -8.92
N VAL A 80 1.28 -4.09 -9.68
CA VAL A 80 0.46 -4.45 -10.84
C VAL A 80 1.11 -3.84 -12.07
N ALA A 81 1.53 -4.68 -13.01
CA ALA A 81 2.15 -4.21 -14.25
C ALA A 81 1.15 -3.37 -15.05
N GLY A 82 1.52 -2.13 -15.37
CA GLY A 82 0.60 -1.19 -16.03
C GLY A 82 -0.54 -0.69 -15.14
N GLY A 83 -0.47 -0.91 -13.83
CA GLY A 83 -1.45 -0.40 -12.88
C GLY A 83 -1.45 1.13 -12.79
N ASP A 84 -2.61 1.69 -12.50
CA ASP A 84 -2.80 3.10 -12.17
C ASP A 84 -2.20 3.47 -10.81
N ALA A 85 -2.09 4.78 -10.54
CA ALA A 85 -1.37 5.29 -9.39
C ALA A 85 -2.23 5.35 -8.12
N HIS A 86 -3.53 5.68 -8.24
CA HIS A 86 -4.43 5.76 -7.10
C HIS A 86 -5.91 5.80 -7.51
N ALA A 87 -6.74 5.02 -6.83
CA ALA A 87 -8.19 4.96 -6.96
C ALA A 87 -8.69 4.75 -8.40
N GLY A 88 -7.84 4.25 -9.31
CA GLY A 88 -8.20 3.96 -10.68
C GLY A 88 -8.79 2.56 -10.83
N HIS A 89 -8.52 1.93 -11.97
CA HIS A 89 -9.03 0.60 -12.29
C HIS A 89 -8.60 -0.42 -11.24
N THR A 90 -7.32 -0.42 -10.86
CA THR A 90 -6.68 -1.46 -10.05
C THR A 90 -7.30 -1.53 -8.65
N GLU A 91 -7.25 -0.42 -7.91
CA GLU A 91 -7.77 -0.37 -6.53
C GLU A 91 -9.30 -0.52 -6.50
N THR A 92 -10.00 0.05 -7.48
CA THR A 92 -11.47 -0.06 -7.55
C THR A 92 -11.90 -1.49 -7.85
N SER A 93 -11.24 -2.18 -8.79
CA SER A 93 -11.49 -3.59 -9.09
C SER A 93 -11.26 -4.48 -7.86
N LEU A 94 -10.15 -4.28 -7.13
CA LEU A 94 -9.88 -4.97 -5.86
C LEU A 94 -11.01 -4.74 -4.84
N MET A 95 -11.45 -3.49 -4.65
CA MET A 95 -12.52 -3.17 -3.71
C MET A 95 -13.89 -3.72 -4.13
N LEU A 96 -14.17 -3.80 -5.43
CA LEU A 96 -15.39 -4.46 -5.95
C LEU A 96 -15.41 -5.96 -5.64
N ALA A 97 -14.24 -6.61 -5.60
CA ALA A 97 -14.13 -8.01 -5.21
C ALA A 97 -14.16 -8.24 -3.68
N ILE A 98 -13.56 -7.33 -2.90
CA ILE A 98 -13.44 -7.46 -1.43
C ILE A 98 -14.71 -7.00 -0.71
N ALA A 99 -15.19 -5.81 -1.03
CA ALA A 99 -16.24 -5.10 -0.31
C ALA A 99 -17.07 -4.25 -1.29
N PRO A 100 -17.85 -4.89 -2.20
CA PRO A 100 -18.58 -4.18 -3.25
C PRO A 100 -19.54 -3.12 -2.72
N GLY A 101 -20.13 -3.35 -1.53
CA GLY A 101 -21.03 -2.38 -0.88
C GLY A 101 -20.35 -1.06 -0.48
N SER A 102 -19.02 -1.01 -0.44
CA SER A 102 -18.24 0.19 -0.16
C SER A 102 -17.86 0.98 -1.42
N VAL A 103 -18.16 0.47 -2.61
CA VAL A 103 -17.80 1.10 -3.89
C VAL A 103 -19.02 1.74 -4.54
N ARG A 104 -18.95 3.05 -4.79
CA ARG A 104 -20.00 3.81 -5.51
C ARG A 104 -19.63 3.95 -6.98
N LEU A 105 -19.65 2.83 -7.72
CA LEU A 105 -19.19 2.80 -9.11
C LEU A 105 -19.96 3.75 -10.04
N ALA A 106 -21.26 3.99 -9.78
CA ALA A 106 -22.06 4.95 -10.54
C ALA A 106 -21.58 6.42 -10.42
N ALA A 107 -20.77 6.74 -9.40
CA ALA A 107 -20.16 8.06 -9.22
C ALA A 107 -18.68 8.09 -9.64
N ALA A 108 -18.16 7.01 -10.22
CA ALA A 108 -16.78 6.91 -10.68
C ALA A 108 -16.52 7.93 -11.80
N THR A 109 -15.36 8.58 -11.76
CA THR A 109 -14.93 9.52 -12.80
C THR A 109 -13.42 9.36 -12.96
N ALA A 110 -12.96 9.33 -14.20
CA ALA A 110 -11.53 9.31 -14.49
C ALA A 110 -10.84 10.55 -13.92
N GLY A 111 -9.64 10.35 -13.37
CA GLY A 111 -8.74 11.41 -12.96
C GLY A 111 -7.59 11.57 -13.94
N ASP A 112 -6.40 11.89 -13.43
CA ASP A 112 -5.19 11.93 -14.25
C ASP A 112 -4.68 10.50 -14.51
N THR A 113 -4.58 10.10 -15.77
CA THR A 113 -4.15 8.74 -16.17
C THR A 113 -2.67 8.66 -16.53
N SER A 114 -1.89 9.71 -16.27
CA SER A 114 -0.45 9.68 -16.49
C SER A 114 0.21 8.65 -15.56
N PRO A 115 1.29 7.99 -15.99
CA PRO A 115 1.97 7.01 -15.15
C PRO A 115 2.53 7.70 -13.89
N LEU A 116 2.59 6.95 -12.78
CA LEU A 116 3.11 7.48 -11.51
C LEU A 116 4.50 8.14 -11.66
N SER A 117 5.36 7.61 -12.53
CA SER A 117 6.67 8.18 -12.83
C SER A 117 6.63 9.60 -13.38
N ALA A 118 5.56 9.98 -14.11
CA ALA A 118 5.36 11.32 -14.62
C ALA A 118 4.72 12.26 -13.58
N LEU A 119 4.08 11.71 -12.54
CA LEU A 119 3.36 12.46 -11.52
C LEU A 119 4.14 12.63 -10.21
N ALA A 120 5.12 11.75 -9.94
CA ALA A 120 5.78 11.62 -8.65
C ALA A 120 6.28 12.95 -8.06
N ASP A 121 7.01 13.75 -8.84
CA ASP A 121 7.57 15.03 -8.36
C ASP A 121 6.47 16.02 -7.98
N ARG A 122 5.39 16.08 -8.76
CA ARG A 122 4.24 16.94 -8.50
C ARG A 122 3.44 16.47 -7.31
N LEU A 123 3.26 15.17 -7.12
CA LEU A 123 2.56 14.62 -5.95
C LEU A 123 3.30 14.97 -4.65
N VAL A 124 4.63 14.94 -4.66
CA VAL A 124 5.45 15.35 -3.52
C VAL A 124 5.39 16.85 -3.28
N ALA A 125 5.49 17.66 -4.34
CA ALA A 125 5.58 19.11 -4.21
C ALA A 125 4.23 19.81 -3.99
N GLU A 126 3.17 19.33 -4.64
CA GLU A 126 1.87 20.01 -4.74
C GLU A 126 0.73 19.24 -4.05
N GLY A 127 0.94 17.96 -3.74
CA GLY A 127 -0.09 17.06 -3.23
C GLY A 127 -1.08 16.59 -4.32
N VAL A 128 -1.90 15.60 -3.97
CA VAL A 128 -2.77 14.91 -4.92
C VAL A 128 -3.84 15.84 -5.50
N ARG A 129 -4.38 16.77 -4.71
CA ARG A 129 -5.48 17.67 -5.15
C ARG A 129 -5.08 18.63 -6.26
N ALA A 130 -3.81 19.02 -6.32
CA ALA A 130 -3.27 19.87 -7.37
C ALA A 130 -3.06 19.11 -8.69
N VAL A 131 -2.79 17.81 -8.60
CA VAL A 131 -2.64 16.92 -9.76
C VAL A 131 -4.01 16.45 -10.26
N SER A 132 -4.88 16.02 -9.37
CA SER A 132 -6.21 15.52 -9.67
C SER A 132 -7.25 16.10 -8.71
N PRO A 133 -8.15 16.99 -9.18
CA PRO A 133 -9.20 17.56 -8.33
C PRO A 133 -10.15 16.53 -7.72
N SER A 134 -10.35 15.37 -8.35
CA SER A 134 -11.18 14.28 -7.84
C SER A 134 -10.45 13.40 -6.81
N GLY A 135 -9.13 13.49 -6.74
CA GLY A 135 -8.27 12.59 -5.98
C GLY A 135 -7.87 11.33 -6.73
N VAL A 136 -8.54 11.01 -7.84
CA VAL A 136 -8.26 9.81 -8.64
C VAL A 136 -7.02 10.04 -9.52
N LEU A 137 -6.08 9.10 -9.55
CA LEU A 137 -4.92 9.08 -10.45
C LEU A 137 -4.98 7.78 -11.26
N GLY A 138 -5.94 7.74 -12.19
CA GLY A 138 -6.30 6.58 -13.00
C GLY A 138 -7.72 6.69 -13.54
N ASP A 139 -8.26 5.58 -14.04
CA ASP A 139 -9.64 5.50 -14.52
C ASP A 139 -10.42 4.33 -13.85
N PRO A 140 -11.24 4.60 -12.84
CA PRO A 140 -12.05 3.59 -12.16
C PRO A 140 -13.30 3.19 -12.95
N THR A 141 -13.66 3.87 -14.04
CA THR A 141 -14.91 3.60 -14.78
C THR A 141 -14.91 2.25 -15.49
N SER A 142 -13.72 1.71 -15.76
CA SER A 142 -13.51 0.38 -16.36
C SER A 142 -13.39 -0.75 -15.33
N ALA A 143 -13.43 -0.44 -14.02
CA ALA A 143 -13.17 -1.41 -12.97
C ALA A 143 -14.28 -2.47 -12.86
N SER A 144 -13.89 -3.71 -12.50
CA SER A 144 -14.82 -4.82 -12.35
C SER A 144 -14.42 -5.75 -11.19
N ALA A 145 -15.40 -6.43 -10.60
CA ALA A 145 -15.15 -7.45 -9.58
C ALA A 145 -14.35 -8.65 -10.16
N SER A 146 -14.56 -8.98 -11.44
CA SER A 146 -13.83 -10.05 -12.11
C SER A 146 -12.33 -9.74 -12.18
N ASP A 147 -11.97 -8.53 -12.61
CA ASP A 147 -10.58 -8.09 -12.62
C ASP A 147 -10.01 -8.05 -11.20
N GLY A 148 -10.84 -7.63 -10.22
CA GLY A 148 -10.49 -7.68 -8.80
C GLY A 148 -10.10 -9.07 -8.31
N HIS A 149 -10.85 -10.11 -8.67
CA HIS A 149 -10.53 -11.50 -8.30
C HIS A 149 -9.23 -12.00 -8.93
N VAL A 150 -8.95 -11.61 -10.19
CA VAL A 150 -7.70 -11.94 -10.88
C VAL A 150 -6.51 -11.24 -10.21
N LEU A 151 -6.66 -9.94 -9.91
CA LEU A 151 -5.64 -9.16 -9.21
C LEU A 151 -5.37 -9.71 -7.80
N LEU A 152 -6.42 -10.05 -7.04
CA LEU A 152 -6.28 -10.64 -5.70
C LEU A 152 -5.50 -11.95 -5.73
N THR A 153 -5.82 -12.84 -6.67
CA THR A 153 -5.10 -14.11 -6.85
C THR A 153 -3.62 -13.84 -7.14
N THR A 154 -3.35 -12.99 -8.13
CA THR A 154 -1.99 -12.65 -8.56
C THR A 154 -1.15 -12.04 -7.43
N LEU A 155 -1.72 -11.08 -6.68
CA LEU A 155 -1.03 -10.43 -5.57
C LEU A 155 -0.84 -11.37 -4.37
N THR A 156 -1.77 -12.29 -4.14
CA THR A 156 -1.63 -13.33 -3.11
C THR A 156 -0.50 -14.28 -3.45
N ASP A 157 -0.42 -14.74 -4.70
CA ASP A 157 0.64 -15.63 -5.16
C ASP A 157 2.03 -14.97 -5.08
N ASP A 158 2.15 -13.69 -5.46
CA ASP A 158 3.39 -12.92 -5.31
C ASP A 158 3.81 -12.74 -3.84
N LEU A 159 2.85 -12.46 -2.95
CA LEU A 159 3.11 -12.37 -1.52
C LEU A 159 3.58 -13.71 -0.95
N LEU A 160 2.90 -14.81 -1.27
CA LEU A 160 3.27 -16.15 -0.80
C LEU A 160 4.68 -16.52 -1.30
N THR A 161 4.96 -16.31 -2.58
CA THR A 161 6.30 -16.54 -3.17
C THR A 161 7.38 -15.73 -2.44
N SER A 162 7.12 -14.44 -2.21
CA SER A 162 8.06 -13.54 -1.50
C SER A 162 8.35 -14.04 -0.08
N VAL A 163 7.32 -14.50 0.63
CA VAL A 163 7.46 -15.01 1.99
C VAL A 163 8.16 -16.36 2.03
N GLU A 164 7.93 -17.25 1.07
CA GLU A 164 8.61 -18.53 0.96
C GLU A 164 10.11 -18.36 0.71
N LEU A 165 10.49 -17.49 -0.23
CA LEU A 165 11.88 -17.14 -0.50
C LEU A 165 12.55 -16.58 0.77
N TRP A 166 11.94 -15.59 1.40
CA TRP A 166 12.43 -14.98 2.64
C TRP A 166 12.57 -15.96 3.81
N ARG A 167 11.75 -17.02 3.86
CA ARG A 167 11.88 -18.10 4.87
C ARG A 167 13.04 -19.05 4.55
N SER A 168 13.29 -19.32 3.28
CA SER A 168 14.34 -20.24 2.84
C SER A 168 15.76 -19.70 3.07
N GLU A 169 15.94 -18.38 3.03
CA GLU A 169 17.23 -17.70 3.31
C GLU A 169 17.81 -18.03 4.71
N VAL A 170 16.98 -18.51 5.64
CA VAL A 170 17.39 -18.93 7.00
C VAL A 170 17.96 -20.34 7.05
N VAL A 171 17.65 -21.21 6.08
CA VAL A 171 18.07 -22.62 6.11
C VAL A 171 19.51 -22.78 5.60
N HIS A 172 20.13 -21.71 5.08
CA HIS A 172 21.45 -21.74 4.43
C HIS A 172 22.50 -20.83 5.08
N GLN A 173 22.25 -20.33 6.30
CA GLN A 173 23.24 -19.74 7.19
C GLN A 173 23.40 -20.60 8.44
#